data_AF-A0A4R4UER2-F1
#
_entry.id   AF-A0A4R4UER2-F1
#
_cell.length_a   1.000
_cell.length_b   1.000
_cell.length_c   1.000
_cell.angle_alpha   90.00
_cell.angle_beta   90.00
_cell.angle_gamma   90.00
#
_symmetry.space_group_name_H-M   'P 1'
#
loop_
_entity.id
_entity.type
_entity.pdbx_description
1 polymer ?
#
loop_
_entity_poly.entity_id
_entity_poly.type
_entity_poly.pdbx_seq_one_letter_code
_entity_poly.pdbx_strand_id
1 'polypeptide(L)' 'MSDMFDPQGYKRGALTSHALRREIGDEPSLLRRWAAEHRHGTATTEDFTALAAEHANRCLETLHTAWPDQLELPSLPS' A
#
# COMPACT_ATOMS: atom_id res chain seq x y z
N MET A 1 -22.75 -0.32 8.56
CA MET A 1 -21.76 -1.22 9.22
C MET A 1 -21.31 -2.36 8.30
N SER A 2 -21.44 -2.24 6.96
CA SER A 2 -21.06 -3.29 6.00
C SER A 2 -19.76 -3.02 5.23
N ASP A 3 -19.25 -1.78 5.19
CA ASP A 3 -18.09 -1.44 4.34
C ASP A 3 -16.74 -1.93 4.85
N MET A 4 -16.56 -2.13 6.17
CA MET A 4 -15.25 -2.49 6.72
C MET A 4 -14.78 -3.89 6.27
N PHE A 5 -15.70 -4.75 5.84
CA PHE A 5 -15.42 -6.12 5.41
C PHE A 5 -15.87 -6.40 3.98
N ASP A 6 -16.04 -5.35 3.18
CA ASP A 6 -16.41 -5.55 1.79
C ASP A 6 -15.30 -6.33 1.04
N PRO A 7 -15.63 -7.40 0.29
CA PRO A 7 -14.65 -8.19 -0.45
C PRO A 7 -13.83 -7.38 -1.45
N GLN A 8 -14.36 -6.27 -1.97
CA GLN A 8 -13.65 -5.35 -2.85
C GLN A 8 -12.55 -4.62 -2.08
N GLY A 9 -12.79 -4.26 -0.81
CA GLY A 9 -11.78 -3.69 0.08
C GLY A 9 -10.60 -4.64 0.31
N TYR A 10 -10.86 -5.91 0.60
CA TYR A 10 -9.80 -6.92 0.78
C TYR A 10 -9.00 -7.18 -0.50
N LYS A 11 -9.69 -7.34 -1.64
CA LYS A 11 -9.02 -7.53 -2.94
C LYS A 11 -8.18 -6.31 -3.32
N ARG A 12 -8.70 -5.10 -3.08
CA ARG A 12 -7.97 -3.85 -3.31
C ARG A 12 -6.71 -3.78 -2.44
N GLY A 13 -6.83 -4.01 -1.14
CA GLY A 13 -5.67 -4.00 -0.23
C GLY A 13 -4.58 -4.99 -0.65
N ALA A 14 -4.97 -6.19 -1.07
CA ALA A 14 -4.03 -7.19 -1.60
C ALA A 14 -3.34 -6.73 -2.89
N LEU A 15 -4.08 -6.13 -3.82
CA LEU A 15 -3.52 -5.66 -5.09
C LEU A 15 -2.66 -4.40 -4.93
N THR A 16 -3.02 -3.47 -4.03
CA THR A 16 -2.16 -2.32 -3.68
C THR A 16 -0.83 -2.81 -3.14
N SER A 17 -0.85 -3.78 -2.23
CA SER A 17 0.37 -4.39 -1.67
C SER A 17 1.19 -5.08 -2.76
N HIS A 18 0.54 -5.76 -3.70
CA HIS A 18 1.21 -6.42 -4.82
C HIS A 18 1.81 -5.43 -5.83
N ALA A 19 1.06 -4.39 -6.21
CA ALA A 19 1.54 -3.33 -7.09
C ALA A 19 2.74 -2.62 -6.46
N LEU A 20 2.66 -2.29 -5.16
CA LEU A 20 3.78 -1.71 -4.43
C LEU A 20 5.01 -2.62 -4.47
N ARG A 21 4.86 -3.92 -4.22
CA ARG A 21 5.96 -4.91 -4.29
C ARG A 21 6.58 -5.00 -5.70
N ARG A 22 5.77 -4.94 -6.75
CA ARG A 22 6.25 -4.92 -8.15
C ARG A 22 7.07 -3.67 -8.44
N GLU A 23 6.64 -2.57 -7.86
CA GLU A 23 7.18 -1.23 -8.05
C GLU A 23 8.51 -1.04 -7.30
N ILE A 24 8.58 -1.35 -6.00
CA ILE A 24 9.78 -1.11 -5.17
C ILE A 24 10.73 -2.32 -5.13
N GLY A 25 10.36 -3.42 -5.76
CA GLY A 25 11.06 -4.69 -5.68
C GLY A 25 10.66 -5.53 -4.47
N ASP A 26 11.09 -6.79 -4.49
CA ASP A 26 10.74 -7.78 -3.49
C ASP A 26 11.63 -7.67 -2.25
N GLU A 27 11.53 -6.54 -1.53
CA GLU A 27 12.37 -6.25 -0.38
C GLU A 27 11.63 -6.55 0.95
N PRO A 28 11.94 -7.68 1.62
CA PRO A 28 11.35 -7.99 2.92
C PRO A 28 11.74 -7.01 4.03
N SER A 29 12.62 -6.04 3.78
CA SER A 29 13.03 -5.03 4.76
C SER A 29 11.95 -3.98 5.04
N LEU A 30 11.14 -3.58 4.04
CA LEU A 30 10.09 -2.56 4.23
C LEU A 30 9.03 -3.01 5.25
N LEU A 31 8.47 -4.21 5.08
CA LEU A 31 7.44 -4.72 5.99
C LEU A 31 7.98 -4.96 7.40
N ARG A 32 9.24 -5.38 7.51
CA ARG A 32 9.90 -5.54 8.82
C ARG A 32 10.12 -4.20 9.50
N ARG A 33 10.52 -3.16 8.76
CA ARG A 33 10.66 -1.79 9.26
C ARG A 33 9.32 -1.22 9.70
N TRP A 34 8.29 -1.33 8.86
CA TRP A 34 6.92 -0.93 9.17
C TRP A 34 6.40 -1.53 10.48
N ALA A 35 6.53 -2.86 10.61
CA ALA A 35 6.07 -3.58 11.80
C ALA A 35 6.87 -3.25 13.06
N ALA A 36 8.12 -2.79 12.92
CA ALA A 36 8.94 -2.34 14.05
C ALA A 36 8.58 -0.91 14.47
N GLU A 37 8.40 0.01 13.52
CA GLU A 37 8.10 1.43 13.78
C GLU A 37 6.70 1.65 14.37
N HIS A 38 5.69 0.93 13.87
CA HIS A 38 4.31 1.06 14.35
C HIS A 38 3.93 -0.01 15.37
N ARG A 39 4.92 -0.67 15.97
CA ARG A 39 4.68 -1.68 17.01
C ARG A 39 3.98 -1.03 18.21
N HIS A 40 2.86 -1.62 18.64
CA HIS A 40 2.05 -1.12 19.76
C HIS A 40 1.40 0.25 19.51
N GLY A 41 1.38 0.72 18.26
CA GLY A 41 0.75 1.98 17.86
C GLY A 41 -0.37 1.79 16.84
N THR A 42 -1.00 2.90 16.47
CA THR A 42 -1.87 3.00 15.31
C THR A 42 -1.10 3.61 14.15
N ALA A 43 -1.43 3.20 12.93
CA ALA A 43 -0.85 3.75 11.72
C ALA A 43 -1.95 3.90 10.67
N THR A 44 -1.79 4.87 9.78
CA THR A 44 -2.72 5.08 8.67
C THR A 44 -2.17 4.54 7.36
N THR A 45 -3.01 4.55 6.33
CA THR A 45 -2.56 4.21 4.96
C THR A 45 -1.49 5.19 4.49
N GLU A 46 -1.64 6.48 4.82
CA GLU A 46 -0.69 7.55 4.48
C GLU A 46 0.70 7.26 5.07
N ASP A 47 0.77 6.84 6.34
CA ASP A 47 2.02 6.47 7.01
C ASP A 47 2.77 5.37 6.23
N PHE A 48 2.05 4.32 5.81
CA PHE A 48 2.66 3.18 5.09
C PHE A 48 3.22 3.61 3.74
N THR A 49 2.45 4.40 3.02
CA THR A 49 2.86 4.89 1.71
C THR A 49 4.02 5.88 1.78
N ALA A 50 4.09 6.71 2.82
CA ALA A 50 5.23 7.60 3.07
C ALA A 50 6.51 6.79 3.35
N LEU A 51 6.42 5.76 4.21
CA LEU A 51 7.54 4.86 4.48
C LEU A 51 8.02 4.14 3.20
N ALA A 52 7.09 3.70 2.36
CA ALA A 52 7.42 3.04 1.12
C ALA A 52 8.12 3.98 0.11
N ALA A 53 7.70 5.24 0.03
CA ALA A 53 8.33 6.26 -0.80
C ALA A 53 9.75 6.59 -0.32
N GLU A 54 9.94 6.72 1.00
CA GLU A 54 11.26 6.89 1.61
C GLU A 54 12.17 5.70 1.30
N HIS A 55 11.68 4.48 1.51
CA HIS A 55 12.44 3.25 1.29
C HIS A 55 12.87 3.09 -0.17
N ALA A 56 11.99 3.42 -1.11
CA ALA A 56 12.26 3.30 -2.54
C ALA A 56 13.02 4.51 -3.13
N ASN A 57 13.29 5.55 -2.32
CA ASN A 57 13.92 6.81 -2.71
C ASN A 57 13.30 7.42 -3.99
N ARG A 58 11.97 7.33 -4.12
CA ARG A 58 11.22 7.78 -5.29
C ARG A 58 9.79 8.20 -4.93
N CYS A 59 9.24 9.12 -5.70
CA CYS A 59 7.87 9.60 -5.49
C CYS A 59 6.87 8.50 -5.90
N LEU A 60 6.02 8.06 -4.97
CA LEU A 60 4.97 7.06 -5.20
C LEU A 60 3.57 7.69 -5.33
N GLU A 61 3.45 9.00 -5.55
CA GLU A 61 2.17 9.74 -5.66
C GLU A 61 1.17 9.12 -6.65
N THR A 62 1.64 8.41 -7.68
CA THR A 62 0.78 7.70 -8.63
C THR A 62 0.06 6.51 -7.99
N LEU A 63 0.67 5.83 -7.01
CA LEU A 63 0.00 4.78 -6.23
C LEU A 63 -1.06 5.37 -5.30
N HIS A 64 -0.81 6.57 -4.75
CA HIS A 64 -1.76 7.29 -3.89
C HIS A 64 -2.99 7.80 -4.63
N THR A 65 -2.89 8.15 -5.91
CA THR A 65 -4.01 8.68 -6.69
C THR A 65 -4.80 7.58 -7.41
N ALA A 66 -4.15 6.47 -7.76
CA ALA A 66 -4.79 5.36 -8.47
C ALA A 66 -5.68 4.48 -7.57
N TRP A 67 -5.40 4.38 -6.27
CA TRP A 67 -5.98 3.32 -5.44
C TRP A 67 -7.06 3.72 -4.43
N PRO A 68 -7.06 4.90 -3.79
CA PRO A 68 -8.11 5.30 -2.86
C PRO A 68 -9.42 5.72 -3.56
N ASP A 69 -9.33 6.49 -4.65
CA ASP A 69 -10.47 7.22 -5.22
C ASP A 69 -11.08 6.63 -6.51
N GLN A 70 -10.44 5.63 -7.14
CA GLN A 70 -11.00 4.99 -8.33
C GLN A 70 -11.75 3.70 -7.99
N LEU A 71 -13.02 3.66 -8.40
CA LEU A 71 -13.90 2.48 -8.35
C LEU A 71 -13.41 1.35 -9.27
N GLU A 72 -12.63 1.69 -10.30
CA GLU A 72 -12.07 0.76 -11.26
C GLU A 72 -10.69 0.28 -10.80
N LEU A 73 -10.51 -1.05 -10.82
CA LEU A 73 -9.22 -1.68 -10.59
C LEU A 73 -8.25 -1.25 -11.69
N PRO A 74 -7.11 -0.60 -11.37
CA PRO A 74 -6.13 -0.28 -12.39
C PRO A 74 -5.55 -1.56 -12.99
N SER A 75 -5.17 -1.48 -14.27
CA SER A 75 -4.53 -2.58 -14.97
C SER A 75 -3.27 -3.04 -14.23
N LEU A 76 -3.02 -4.35 -14.17
CA LEU A 76 -1.83 -4.89 -13.54
C LEU A 76 -0.56 -4.29 -14.20
N PRO A 77 0.41 -3.76 -13.42
CA PRO A 77 1.65 -3.25 -13.97
C PRO A 77 2.47 -4.40 -14.60
N SER A 78 2.87 -4.21 -15.86
CA SER A 78 3.62 -5.16 -16.71
C SER A 78 5.01 -5.50 -16.21
#